data_AF-A0A392NYT9-F1
#
_entry.id   AF-A0A392NYT9-F1
#
_cell.length_a   1.000
_cell.length_b   1.000
_cell.length_c   1.000
_cell.angle_alpha   90.00
_cell.angle_beta   90.00
_cell.angle_gamma   90.00
#
_symmetry.space_group_name_H-M   'P 1'
#
loop_
_entity.id
_entity.type
_entity.pdbx_description
1 polymer ?
#
loop_
_entity_poly.entity_id
_entity_poly.type
_entity_poly.pdbx_seq_one_letter_code
_entity_poly.pdbx_strand_id
1 'polypeptide(L)' 'EIFDYSHVPGHAVLHSGRHRHGARPTISGNRINLILWCRSSAFREIKKYQREFPNWCGECRRKKKERERVSIAATKEVM' A
#
# COMPACT_ATOMS: atom_id res chain seq x y z
N GLU A 1 7.75 1.57 10.79
CA GLU A 1 8.68 2.70 10.98
C GLU A 1 8.01 3.97 10.48
N ILE A 2 8.16 5.07 11.19
CA ILE A 2 7.63 6.38 10.80
C ILE A 2 8.84 7.23 10.42
N PHE A 3 8.88 7.70 9.18
CA PHE A 3 9.95 8.54 8.68
C PHE A 3 9.43 9.97 8.54
N ASP A 4 10.15 10.92 9.12
CA ASP A 4 9.93 12.34 8.95
C ASP A 4 10.92 12.87 7.89
N TYR A 5 10.41 13.62 6.91
CA TYR A 5 11.20 14.20 5.84
C TYR A 5 11.05 15.72 5.84
N SER A 6 12.16 16.43 5.67
CA SER A 6 12.16 17.87 5.48
C SER A 6 11.60 18.24 4.10
N HIS A 7 10.71 19.23 4.05
CA HIS A 7 10.23 19.78 2.78
C HIS A 7 11.28 20.73 2.21
N VAL A 8 11.87 20.36 1.07
CA VAL A 8 12.90 21.14 0.38
C VAL A 8 12.47 21.35 -1.08
N PRO A 9 12.47 22.59 -1.61
CA PRO A 9 12.22 22.83 -3.03
C PRO A 9 13.11 21.95 -3.93
N GLY A 10 12.55 21.47 -5.04
CA GLY A 10 13.25 20.57 -5.97
C GLY A 10 13.34 19.10 -5.53
N HIS A 11 12.89 18.75 -4.32
CA HIS A 11 12.88 17.36 -3.85
C HIS A 11 11.49 16.75 -3.98
N ALA A 12 11.45 15.43 -4.22
CA ALA A 12 10.22 14.66 -4.30
C ALA A 12 10.31 13.42 -3.40
N VAL A 13 9.19 13.10 -2.75
CA VAL A 13 9.01 11.85 -2.00
C VAL A 13 8.06 10.96 -2.79
N LEU A 14 8.54 9.77 -3.16
CA LEU A 14 7.71 8.75 -3.80
C LEU A 14 7.35 7.68 -2.77
N HIS A 15 6.06 7.35 -2.66
CA HIS A 15 5.60 6.27 -1.82
C HIS A 15 4.49 5.47 -2.50
N SER A 16 4.32 4.22 -2.06
CA SER A 16 3.15 3.42 -2.45
C SER A 16 1.87 4.10 -2.01
N GLY A 17 0.84 4.11 -2.85
CA GLY A 17 -0.47 4.68 -2.50
C GLY A 17 -1.16 3.99 -1.31
N ARG A 18 -0.69 2.81 -0.88
CA ARG A 18 -1.17 2.13 0.34
C ARG A 18 -0.37 2.51 1.60
N HIS A 19 0.73 3.23 1.46
CA HIS A 19 1.55 3.65 2.59
C HIS A 19 0.82 4.77 3.33
N ARG A 20 0.41 4.50 4.58
CA ARG A 20 -0.17 5.52 5.46
C ARG A 20 0.92 6.53 5.81
N HIS A 21 0.64 7.80 5.56
CA HIS A 21 1.53 8.91 5.87
C HIS A 21 0.67 10.10 6.32
N GLY A 22 1.31 11.09 6.91
CA GLY A 22 0.68 12.33 7.34
C GLY A 22 1.68 13.47 7.29
N ALA A 23 1.23 14.66 7.66
CA ALA A 23 2.09 15.83 7.75
C ALA A 23 2.04 16.39 9.18
N ARG A 24 3.20 16.78 9.71
CA ARG A 24 3.27 17.52 10.98
C ARG A 24 2.62 18.91 10.82
N PRO A 25 2.11 19.51 11.91
CA PRO A 25 1.61 20.89 11.90
C PRO A 25 2.67 21.86 11.39
N THR A 26 2.25 22.87 10.62
CA THR A 26 3.12 23.98 10.21
C THR A 26 3.21 24.95 11.38
N ILE A 27 4.41 25.16 11.93
CA ILE A 27 4.66 26.07 13.06
C ILE A 27 5.03 27.48 12.62
N SER A 28 5.51 27.65 11.39
CA SER A 28 5.89 28.93 10.78
C SER A 28 5.93 28.82 9.25
N GLY A 29 5.78 29.96 8.57
CA GLY A 29 5.86 30.03 7.10
C GLY A 29 4.73 29.31 6.37
N ASN A 30 4.92 29.09 5.07
CA ASN A 30 3.97 28.41 4.19
C ASN A 30 4.57 27.12 3.62
N ARG A 31 3.79 26.04 3.58
CA ARG A 31 4.18 24.75 2.98
C ARG A 31 3.30 24.43 1.78
N ILE A 32 3.91 24.43 0.59
CA ILE A 32 3.23 24.18 -0.69
C ILE A 32 3.88 22.96 -1.35
N ASN A 33 3.07 22.01 -1.83
CA ASN A 33 3.55 20.81 -2.51
C ASN A 33 2.75 20.54 -3.78
N LEU A 34 3.38 19.90 -4.76
CA LEU A 34 2.70 19.27 -5.90
C LEU A 34 2.51 17.78 -5.61
N ILE A 35 1.27 17.28 -5.72
CA ILE A 35 0.95 15.86 -5.52
C ILE A 35 0.59 15.24 -6.87
N LEU A 36 1.31 14.19 -7.25
CA LEU A 36 1.07 13.43 -8.48
C LEU A 36 0.70 11.98 -8.15
N TRP A 37 -0.48 11.54 -8.58
CA TRP A 37 -0.93 10.16 -8.43
C TRP A 37 -0.61 9.34 -9.68
N CYS A 38 0.53 8.65 -9.67
CA CYS A 38 0.91 7.80 -10.79
C CYS A 38 0.08 6.50 -10.82
N ARG A 39 -0.67 6.30 -11.91
CA ARG A 39 -1.54 5.13 -12.12
C ARG A 39 -1.05 4.31 -13.32
N SER A 40 -0.47 3.13 -13.07
CA SER A 40 -0.22 2.15 -14.15
C SER A 40 -1.47 1.34 -14.50
N SER A 41 -1.90 1.40 -15.77
CA SER A 41 -2.97 0.58 -16.35
C SER A 41 -2.52 -0.87 -16.53
N ALA A 42 -1.35 -1.09 -17.15
CA ALA A 42 -0.76 -2.41 -17.36
C ALA A 42 -0.65 -3.22 -16.06
N PHE A 43 -0.17 -2.60 -14.98
CA PHE A 43 -0.08 -3.23 -13.66
C PHE A 43 -1.44 -3.68 -13.11
N ARG A 44 -2.49 -2.88 -13.33
CA ARG A 44 -3.86 -3.20 -12.89
C ARG A 44 -4.46 -4.32 -13.73
N GLU A 45 -4.10 -4.39 -14.99
CA GLU A 45 -4.51 -5.48 -15.88
C GLU A 45 -3.86 -6.81 -15.45
N ILE A 46 -2.55 -6.83 -15.25
CA ILE A 46 -1.81 -8.01 -14.78
C ILE A 46 -2.41 -8.57 -13.48
N LYS A 47 -2.81 -7.69 -12.55
CA LYS A 47 -3.43 -8.09 -11.28
C LYS A 47 -4.74 -8.88 -11.45
N LYS A 48 -5.47 -8.74 -12.56
CA LYS A 48 -6.69 -9.52 -12.80
C LYS A 48 -6.39 -11.01 -12.99
N TYR A 49 -5.28 -11.29 -13.69
CA TYR A 49 -4.90 -12.64 -14.09
C TYR A 49 -3.92 -13.28 -13.10
N GLN A 50 -2.97 -12.51 -12.56
CA GLN A 50 -1.93 -13.04 -11.69
C GLN A 50 -2.25 -12.80 -10.21
N ARG A 51 -2.85 -13.82 -9.59
CA ARG A 51 -3.41 -13.75 -8.22
C ARG A 51 -2.42 -14.15 -7.11
N GLU A 52 -1.22 -14.57 -7.48
CA GLU A 52 -0.25 -15.19 -6.57
C GLU A 52 0.86 -14.25 -6.07
N PHE A 53 0.61 -12.94 -6.06
CA PHE A 53 1.58 -11.95 -5.57
C PHE A 53 1.24 -11.38 -4.19
N PRO A 54 1.31 -12.16 -3.09
CA PRO A 54 0.98 -11.66 -1.76
C PRO A 54 1.99 -10.61 -1.26
N ASN A 55 3.22 -10.63 -1.77
CA ASN A 55 4.28 -9.78 -1.24
C ASN A 55 4.04 -8.29 -1.52
N TRP A 56 3.55 -7.94 -2.71
CA TRP A 56 3.30 -6.53 -3.06
C TRP A 56 1.82 -6.18 -3.29
N CYS A 57 0.95 -7.17 -3.57
CA CYS A 57 -0.47 -6.92 -3.76
C CYS A 57 -1.27 -7.16 -2.48
N GLY A 58 -1.70 -6.07 -1.84
CA GLY A 58 -2.49 -6.15 -0.59
C GLY A 58 -3.80 -6.96 -0.72
N GLU A 59 -4.46 -6.92 -1.88
CA GLU A 59 -5.67 -7.72 -2.12
C GLU A 59 -5.36 -9.22 -2.24
N CYS A 60 -4.32 -9.58 -3.00
CA CYS A 60 -3.89 -10.98 -3.11
C CYS A 60 -3.48 -11.53 -1.75
N ARG A 61 -2.74 -10.74 -0.96
CA ARG A 61 -2.36 -11.09 0.41
C ARG A 61 -3.58 -11.33 1.30
N ARG A 62 -4.59 -10.45 1.24
CA ARG A 62 -5.83 -10.60 2.00
C ARG A 62 -6.58 -11.88 1.60
N LYS A 63 -6.80 -12.09 0.30
CA LYS A 63 -7.47 -13.28 -0.23
C LYS A 63 -6.72 -14.59 0.09
N LYS A 64 -5.38 -14.56 0.13
CA LYS A 64 -4.57 -15.70 0.56
C LYS A 64 -4.81 -16.03 2.03
N LYS A 65 -4.71 -15.04 2.93
CA LYS A 65 -4.98 -15.21 4.36
C LYS A 65 -6.40 -15.70 4.63
N GLU A 66 -7.38 -15.23 3.86
CA GLU A 66 -8.77 -15.67 3.97
C GLU A 66 -8.93 -17.15 3.59
N ARG A 67 -8.32 -17.58 2.49
CA ARG A 67 -8.27 -19.00 2.08
C ARG A 67 -7.58 -19.89 3.11
N GLU A 68 -6.45 -19.44 3.66
CA GLU A 68 -5.73 -20.16 4.74
C GLU A 68 -6.62 -20.33 5.98
N ARG A 69 -7.33 -19.28 6.40
CA ARG A 69 -8.27 -19.35 7.54
C ARG A 69 -9.41 -20.34 7.31
N VAL A 70 -10.03 -20.30 6.13
CA VAL A 70 -11.10 -21.23 5.76
C VAL A 70 -10.59 -22.67 5.75
N SER A 71 -9.40 -22.91 5.17
CA SER A 71 -8.79 -24.24 5.15
C SER A 71 -8.51 -24.77 6.57
N ILE A 72 -7.96 -23.93 7.45
CA ILE A 72 -7.69 -24.31 8.85
C ILE A 72 -8.99 -24.63 9.59
N ALA A 73 -10.05 -23.83 9.38
CA ALA A 73 -11.35 -24.09 9.98
C ALA A 73 -11.93 -25.44 9.52
N ALA A 74 -11.89 -25.72 8.22
CA ALA A 74 -12.38 -26.99 7.67
C ALA A 74 -11.62 -28.21 8.23
N THR A 75 -10.29 -28.13 8.40
CA THR A 75 -9.52 -29.25 9.00
C THR A 75 -9.86 -29.47 10.48
N LYS A 76 -10.24 -28.42 11.22
CA LYS A 76 -10.65 -28.54 12.63
C LYS A 76 -12.04 -29.15 12.82
N GLU A 77 -12.92 -29.10 11.83
CA GLU A 77 -14.27 -29.71 11.90
C GLU A 77 -14.26 -31.20 11.55
N VAL A 78 -13.16 -31.69 10.94
CA VAL A 78 -13.00 -33.09 10.52
C VAL A 78 -12.22 -33.91 11.55
N MET A 79 -11.67 -33.28 12.59
CA MET A 79 -11.05 -33.92 13.77
C MET A 79 -11.98 -33.85 14.98
#